data_AF-A0ABD6A9A8-F1
#
_entry.id   AF-A0ABD6A9A8-F1
#
_cell.length_a   1.000
_cell.length_b   1.000
_cell.length_c   1.000
_cell.angle_alpha   90.00
_cell.angle_beta   90.00
_cell.angle_gamma   90.00
#
_symmetry.space_group_name_H-M   'P 1'
#
loop_
_entity.id
_entity.type
_entity.pdbx_description
1 polymer ?
#
loop_
_entity_poly.entity_id
_entity_poly.type
_entity_poly.pdbx_seq_one_letter_code
_entity_poly.pdbx_strand_id
1 'polypeptide(L)'
;MTVAQPGGVDAVVSQYAAYGPLVAAFLVNLLATVGDKGQLVVVTLASRYDAKTVFLGAMGAFALWSALEVALGAWLVRALPGDLIAPLTGGLFLAFGLWTARSAYRRTGGGEASPP
;
A
#
# COMPACT_ATOMS: atom_id res chain seq x y z
N MET A 1 5.17 -36.94 9.57
CA MET A 1 5.54 -35.76 10.38
C MET A 1 6.47 -34.93 9.51
N THR A 2 5.89 -34.07 8.65
CA THR A 2 6.61 -33.39 7.57
C THR A 2 6.44 -31.91 7.80
N VAL A 3 7.45 -31.26 8.39
CA VAL A 3 7.45 -29.81 8.60
C VAL A 3 7.61 -29.17 7.22
N ALA A 4 6.56 -28.48 6.77
CA ALA A 4 6.59 -27.67 5.56
C ALA A 4 7.71 -26.63 5.67
N GLN A 5 8.51 -26.52 4.61
CA GLN A 5 9.52 -25.46 4.45
C GLN A 5 8.85 -24.09 4.67
N PRO A 6 9.43 -23.15 5.44
CA PRO A 6 8.87 -21.81 5.58
C PRO A 6 9.08 -21.08 4.24
N GLY A 7 8.03 -21.07 3.41
CA GLY A 7 8.06 -20.41 2.12
C GLY A 7 7.84 -18.92 2.29
N GLY A 8 8.75 -18.11 1.73
CA GLY A 8 8.58 -16.68 1.40
C GLY A 8 7.99 -15.78 2.47
N VAL A 9 6.68 -15.84 2.68
CA VAL A 9 5.93 -15.03 3.65
C VAL A 9 6.28 -15.43 5.08
N ASP A 10 6.42 -16.72 5.37
CA ASP A 10 6.71 -17.21 6.73
C ASP A 10 8.13 -16.81 7.18
N ALA A 11 9.07 -16.78 6.24
CA ALA A 11 10.44 -16.32 6.48
C ALA A 11 10.49 -14.81 6.76
N VAL A 12 9.72 -14.02 6.02
CA VAL A 12 9.56 -12.57 6.25
C VAL A 12 8.90 -12.31 7.60
N VAL A 13 7.82 -13.02 7.92
CA VAL A 13 7.13 -12.92 9.21
C VAL A 13 8.06 -13.30 10.36
N SER A 14 8.86 -14.36 10.20
CA SER A 14 9.85 -14.80 11.20
C SER A 14 10.98 -13.79 11.38
N GLN A 15 11.46 -13.16 10.31
CA GLN A 15 12.52 -12.14 10.34
C GLN A 15 12.11 -10.87 11.12
N TYR A 16 10.82 -10.53 11.10
CA TYR A 16 10.25 -9.40 11.85
C TYR A 16 9.57 -9.79 13.16
N ALA A 17 9.46 -11.09 13.47
CA ALA A 17 8.85 -11.59 14.71
C ALA A 17 9.55 -11.04 15.97
N ALA A 18 10.85 -10.73 15.87
CA ALA A 18 11.64 -10.12 16.95
C ALA A 18 11.26 -8.67 17.27
N TYR A 19 10.76 -7.90 16.29
CA TYR A 19 10.41 -6.48 16.45
C TYR A 19 8.92 -6.25 16.70
N GLY A 20 8.09 -7.29 16.60
CA GLY A 20 6.64 -7.18 16.70
C GLY A 20 6.03 -6.65 15.40
N PRO A 21 4.90 -7.23 14.92
CA PRO A 21 4.30 -6.86 13.64
C PRO A 21 3.99 -5.36 13.51
N LEU A 22 3.61 -4.74 14.63
CA LEU A 22 3.24 -3.33 14.69
C LEU A 22 4.42 -2.40 14.40
N VAL A 23 5.57 -2.65 15.03
CA VAL A 23 6.76 -1.82 14.87
C VAL A 23 7.34 -2.02 13.47
N ALA A 24 7.37 -3.25 12.98
CA ALA A 24 7.83 -3.54 11.63
C ALA A 24 6.98 -2.83 10.57
N ALA A 25 5.64 -2.94 10.65
CA ALA A 25 4.73 -2.27 9.74
C ALA A 25 4.86 -0.74 9.83
N PHE A 26 4.97 -0.19 11.03
CA PHE A 26 5.18 1.24 11.23
C PHE A 26 6.47 1.73 10.57
N LEU A 27 7.61 1.07 10.83
CA LEU A 27 8.91 1.48 10.30
C LEU A 27 9.01 1.33 8.78
N VAL A 28 8.51 0.22 8.23
CA VAL A 28 8.47 0.00 6.78
C VAL A 28 7.60 1.06 6.13
N ASN A 29 6.41 1.31 6.67
CA ASN A 29 5.52 2.32 6.11
C ASN A 29 6.11 3.73 6.24
N LEU A 30 6.72 4.05 7.38
CA LEU A 30 7.39 5.33 7.61
C LEU A 30 8.48 5.57 6.58
N LEU A 31 9.38 4.60 6.34
CA LEU A 31 10.48 4.73 5.39
C LEU A 31 10.02 4.67 3.92
N ALA A 32 9.08 3.79 3.60
CA ALA A 32 8.62 3.58 2.23
C ALA A 32 7.75 4.73 1.70
N THR A 33 7.08 5.47 2.59
CA THR A 33 6.07 6.48 2.20
C THR A 33 6.34 7.87 2.78
N VAL A 34 7.60 8.19 3.14
CA VAL A 34 7.96 9.51 3.67
C VAL A 34 7.38 10.61 2.77
N GLY A 35 6.45 11.40 3.31
CA GLY A 35 5.86 12.53 2.59
C GLY A 35 4.71 12.18 1.63
N ASP A 36 4.12 11.00 1.74
CA ASP A 36 2.87 10.71 1.05
C ASP A 36 1.74 11.65 1.52
N LYS A 37 0.76 11.87 0.65
CA LYS A 37 -0.39 12.75 0.86
C LYS A 37 -1.11 12.44 2.18
N GLY A 38 -1.20 11.16 2.57
CA GLY A 38 -1.79 10.76 3.84
C GLY A 38 -1.04 11.31 5.05
N GLN A 39 0.30 11.23 5.04
CA GLN A 39 1.13 11.74 6.15
C GLN A 39 1.06 13.27 6.26
N LEU A 40 1.06 13.99 5.13
CA LEU A 40 0.94 15.46 5.13
C LEU A 40 -0.40 15.93 5.68
N VAL A 41 -1.50 15.23 5.37
CA VAL A 41 -2.82 15.53 5.94
C VAL A 41 -2.83 15.35 7.45
N VAL A 42 -2.27 14.24 7.96
CA VAL A 42 -2.18 13.97 9.40
C VAL A 42 -1.34 15.02 10.12
N VAL A 43 -0.16 15.38 9.59
CA VAL A 43 0.71 16.41 10.16
C VAL A 43 0.03 17.79 10.16
N THR A 44 -0.68 18.13 9.08
CA THR A 44 -1.42 19.39 8.98
C THR A 44 -2.57 19.44 10.00
N LEU A 45 -3.32 18.35 10.15
CA LEU A 45 -4.37 18.27 11.17
C LEU A 45 -3.78 18.34 12.58
N ALA A 46 -2.70 17.62 12.85
CA ALA A 46 -2.03 17.62 14.16
C ALA A 46 -1.41 18.99 14.52
N SER A 47 -1.13 19.84 13.51
CA SER A 47 -0.68 21.21 13.72
C SER A 47 -1.82 22.18 14.09
N ARG A 48 -3.07 21.83 13.75
CA ARG A 48 -4.26 22.68 14.01
C ARG A 48 -5.16 22.16 15.14
N TYR A 49 -5.12 20.86 15.43
CA TYR A 49 -5.96 20.19 16.42
C TYR A 49 -5.10 19.41 17.42
N ASP A 50 -5.71 18.96 18.52
CA ASP A 50 -5.02 18.14 19.51
C ASP A 50 -4.44 16.86 18.88
N ALA A 51 -3.14 16.65 19.09
CA ALA A 51 -2.39 15.56 18.47
C ALA A 51 -2.94 14.17 18.83
N LYS A 52 -3.51 13.99 20.03
CA LYS A 52 -4.08 12.70 20.46
C LYS A 52 -5.37 12.41 19.71
N THR A 53 -6.22 13.42 19.54
CA THR A 53 -7.46 13.29 18.77
C THR A 53 -7.19 12.96 17.31
N VAL A 54 -6.22 13.65 16.70
CA VAL A 54 -5.82 13.40 15.30
C VAL A 54 -5.20 12.01 15.14
N PHE A 55 -4.35 11.59 16.07
CA PHE A 55 -3.75 10.25 16.05
C PHE A 55 -4.81 9.15 16.12
N LEU A 56 -5.76 9.26 17.06
CA LEU A 56 -6.85 8.29 17.18
C LEU A 56 -7.76 8.27 15.94
N GLY A 57 -8.05 9.45 15.38
CA GLY A 57 -8.81 9.57 14.13
C GLY A 57 -8.10 8.92 12.94
N ALA A 58 -6.79 9.17 12.79
CA ALA A 58 -5.98 8.60 11.72
C ALA A 58 -5.85 7.07 11.86
N MET A 59 -5.60 6.57 13.09
CA MET A 59 -5.58 5.14 13.37
C MET A 59 -6.94 4.48 13.10
N GLY A 60 -8.03 5.12 13.51
CA GLY A 60 -9.39 4.64 13.24
C GLY A 60 -9.71 4.60 11.75
N ALA A 61 -9.37 5.64 11.00
CA ALA A 61 -9.55 5.69 9.56
C ALA A 61 -8.74 4.61 8.84
N PHE A 62 -7.48 4.41 9.23
CA PHE A 62 -6.62 3.36 8.67
C PHE A 62 -7.12 1.96 8.98
N ALA A 63 -7.57 1.71 10.22
CA ALA A 63 -8.14 0.43 10.61
C ALA A 63 -9.44 0.13 9.85
N LEU A 64 -10.32 1.12 9.70
CA LEU A 64 -11.55 0.99 8.92
C LEU A 64 -11.24 0.68 7.45
N TRP A 65 -10.31 1.42 6.86
CA TRP A 65 -9.85 1.18 5.49
C TRP A 65 -9.31 -0.24 5.31
N SER A 66 -8.42 -0.68 6.19
CA SER A 66 -7.84 -2.03 6.16
C SER A 66 -8.92 -3.11 6.30
N ALA A 67 -9.91 -2.90 7.18
CA ALA A 67 -11.03 -3.83 7.35
C ALA A 67 -11.90 -3.91 6.08
N LEU A 68 -12.14 -2.78 5.41
CA LEU A 68 -12.86 -2.72 4.14
C LEU A 68 -12.09 -3.46 3.03
N GLU A 69 -10.78 -3.28 2.93
CA GLU A 69 -9.94 -4.00 1.96
C GLU A 69 -10.00 -5.52 2.16
N VAL A 70 -9.89 -5.98 3.40
CA VAL A 70 -9.99 -7.42 3.72
C VAL A 70 -11.37 -7.96 3.41
N ALA A 71 -12.44 -7.22 3.77
CA ALA A 71 -13.81 -7.63 3.48
C ALA A 71 -14.08 -7.69 1.97
N LEU A 72 -13.64 -6.68 1.23
CA LEU A 72 -13.78 -6.62 -0.22
C LEU A 72 -12.96 -7.73 -0.90
N GLY A 73 -11.73 -7.96 -0.46
CA GLY A 73 -10.88 -9.04 -0.95
C GLY A 73 -11.51 -10.42 -0.71
N ALA A 74 -12.04 -10.66 0.50
CA ALA A 74 -12.73 -11.90 0.83
C ALA A 74 -13.99 -12.10 -0.02
N TRP A 75 -14.76 -11.04 -0.28
CA TRP A 75 -15.91 -11.10 -1.18
C TRP A 75 -15.49 -11.37 -2.62
N LEU A 76 -14.45 -10.70 -3.11
CA LEU A 76 -13.95 -10.84 -4.47
C LEU A 76 -13.43 -12.27 -4.75
N VAL A 77 -12.68 -12.85 -3.82
CA VAL A 77 -12.18 -14.23 -3.93
C VAL A 77 -13.32 -15.26 -3.96
N ARG A 78 -14.45 -14.98 -3.29
CA ARG A 78 -15.64 -15.84 -3.35
C ARG A 78 -16.44 -15.67 -4.65
N ALA A 79 -16.43 -14.47 -5.21
CA ALA A 79 -17.15 -14.15 -6.44
C ALA A 79 -16.42 -14.63 -7.71
N LEU A 80 -15.09 -14.75 -7.67
CA LEU A 80 -14.27 -15.15 -8.82
C LEU A 80 -13.80 -16.61 -8.74
N PRO A 81 -13.81 -17.35 -9.87
CA PRO A 81 -13.10 -18.61 -9.99
C PRO A 81 -11.61 -18.42 -9.68
N GLY A 82 -11.02 -19.29 -8.85
CA GLY A 82 -9.61 -19.18 -8.43
C GLY A 82 -8.62 -19.07 -9.60
N ASP A 83 -8.94 -19.71 -10.72
CA ASP A 83 -8.12 -19.72 -11.94
C ASP A 83 -8.04 -18.36 -12.63
N LEU A 84 -8.99 -17.45 -12.38
CA LEU A 84 -9.02 -16.12 -12.99
C LEU A 84 -8.31 -15.05 -12.16
N ILE A 85 -8.07 -15.27 -10.86
CA ILE A 85 -7.48 -14.26 -9.97
C ILE A 85 -6.04 -13.93 -10.38
N ALA A 86 -5.23 -14.94 -10.69
CA ALA A 86 -3.84 -14.76 -11.12
C ALA A 86 -3.69 -14.01 -12.46
N PRO A 87 -4.38 -14.40 -13.55
CA PRO A 87 -4.28 -13.66 -14.82
C PRO A 87 -4.91 -12.26 -14.72
N LEU A 88 -5.98 -12.07 -13.94
CA LEU A 88 -6.58 -10.74 -13.74
C LEU A 88 -5.66 -9.79 -12.99
N THR A 89 -5.06 -10.24 -11.88
CA THR A 89 -4.11 -9.41 -11.12
C THR A 89 -2.89 -9.06 -11.95
N GLY A 90 -2.30 -10.04 -12.65
CA GLY A 90 -1.19 -9.79 -13.58
C GLY A 90 -1.55 -8.81 -14.70
N GLY A 91 -2.73 -8.98 -15.32
CA GLY A 91 -3.24 -8.07 -16.34
C GLY A 91 -3.43 -6.64 -15.81
N LEU A 92 -3.94 -6.50 -14.58
CA LEU A 92 -4.15 -5.20 -13.95
C LEU A 92 -2.82 -4.50 -13.64
N PHE A 93 -1.82 -5.25 -13.15
CA PHE A 93 -0.46 -4.74 -12.94
C PHE A 93 0.17 -4.25 -14.24
N LEU A 94 0.04 -5.01 -15.33
CA LEU A 94 0.53 -4.58 -16.66
C LEU A 94 -0.21 -3.34 -17.16
N ALA A 95 -1.53 -3.29 -17.00
CA ALA A 95 -2.34 -2.13 -17.40
C ALA A 95 -1.91 -0.86 -16.65
N PHE A 96 -1.79 -0.92 -15.32
CA PHE A 96 -1.34 0.22 -14.52
C PHE A 96 0.12 0.58 -14.77
N GLY A 97 0.98 -0.42 -15.01
CA GLY A 97 2.38 -0.21 -15.39
C GLY A 97 2.49 0.56 -16.71
N LEU A 98 1.78 0.12 -17.75
CA LEU A 98 1.76 0.82 -19.05
C LEU A 98 1.14 2.22 -18.95
N TRP A 99 0.06 2.38 -18.18
CA TRP A 99 -0.56 3.69 -17.99
C TRP A 99 0.38 4.67 -17.28
N THR A 100 1.06 4.21 -16.24
CA THR A 100 2.08 4.98 -15.53
C THR A 100 3.25 5.34 -16.45
N ALA A 101 3.76 4.36 -17.21
CA ALA A 101 4.85 4.59 -18.17
C ALA A 101 4.45 5.63 -19.23
N ARG A 102 3.27 5.50 -19.85
CA ARG A 102 2.74 6.49 -20.80
C ARG A 102 2.62 7.87 -20.17
N SER A 103 2.14 7.95 -18.94
CA SER A 103 1.97 9.21 -18.20
C SER A 103 3.31 9.85 -17.84
N ALA A 104 4.35 9.06 -17.62
CA ALA A 104 5.72 9.54 -17.47
C ALA A 104 6.29 10.06 -18.80
N TYR A 105 6.13 9.32 -19.91
CA TYR A 105 6.60 9.74 -21.24
C TYR A 105 5.96 11.05 -21.73
N ARG A 106 4.68 11.29 -21.46
CA ARG A 106 4.01 12.56 -21.80
C ARG A 106 4.58 13.77 -21.06
N ARG A 107 5.22 13.57 -19.89
CA ARG A 107 5.86 14.66 -19.14
C ARG A 107 7.23 15.02 -19.70
N THR A 108 7.93 14.08 -20.32
CA THR A 108 9.25 14.33 -20.94
C THR A 108 9.13 14.87 -22.37
N GLY A 109 8.13 14.42 -23.15
CA GLY A 109 7.95 14.84 -24.54
C GLY A 109 7.26 16.19 -24.77
N GLY A 110 6.86 16.91 -23.70
CA GLY A 110 6.11 18.16 -23.78
C GLY A 110 6.81 19.40 -23.23
N GLY A 111 8.11 19.31 -22.89
CA GLY A 111 8.83 20.35 -22.13
C GLY A 111 10.03 21.00 -22.80
N GLU A 112 10.53 20.49 -23.92
CA GLU A 112 11.72 21.05 -24.61
C GLU A 112 11.39 21.76 -25.93
N ALA A 113 10.25 22.47 -25.95
CA ALA A 113 10.01 23.51 -26.94
C ALA A 113 9.75 24.83 -26.21
N SER A 114 10.82 25.52 -25.84
CA SER A 114 10.78 26.95 -25.55
C SER A 114 11.95 27.67 -26.23
N PRO A 115 11.74 28.93 -26.62
CA PRO A 115 12.22 29.55 -27.84
C PRO A 115 13.56 30.27 -27.65
N PRO A 116 14.24 30.58 -28.75
CA PRO A 116 14.69 31.95 -28.98
C PRO A 116 14.04 32.59 -30.21
#